data_AF-A0A8I5KTX2-F1
#
_entry.id   AF-A0A8I5KTX2-F1
#
_cell.length_a   1.000
_cell.length_b   1.000
_cell.length_c   1.000
_cell.angle_alpha   90.00
_cell.angle_beta   90.00
_cell.angle_gamma   90.00
#
_symmetry.space_group_name_H-M   'P 1'
#
loop_
_entity.id
_entity.type
_entity.pdbx_description
1 polymer ?
#
loop_
_entity_poly.entity_id
_entity_poly.type
_entity_poly.pdbx_seq_one_letter_code
_entity_poly.pdbx_strand_id
1 'polypeptide(L)'
;MTIEDLPDFPLEGNPLFGRYPFIFSASDTPVIFSISAAPMPSDCEFSFFDPNDASCQEILFDPKTSVSELFAILRQWVPQVQQNIDIIGNEILKRGCNVNDRDGLTDMTLLHYTCKSGAHGIV
;
A
#
# COMPACT_ATOMS: atom_id res chain seq x y z
N MET A 1 30.42 -47.89 -4.43
CA MET A 1 30.66 -46.46 -4.67
C MET A 1 29.91 -45.73 -3.56
N THR A 2 30.51 -45.34 -2.41
CA THR A 2 31.37 -44.15 -2.14
C THR A 2 30.78 -42.87 -2.75
N ILE A 3 30.70 -41.70 -2.12
CA ILE A 3 30.82 -41.11 -0.76
C ILE A 3 30.46 -39.61 -1.00
N GLU A 4 29.93 -38.87 -0.01
CA GLU A 4 29.95 -37.37 0.07
C GLU A 4 29.13 -36.62 -1.02
N ASP A 5 28.55 -35.42 -0.86
CA ASP A 5 28.67 -34.33 0.09
C ASP A 5 27.41 -33.44 -0.09
N LEU A 6 26.85 -32.92 1.00
CA LEU A 6 25.78 -31.92 1.00
C LEU A 6 26.38 -30.57 0.56
N PRO A 7 25.83 -29.83 -0.42
CA PRO A 7 26.27 -28.46 -0.62
C PRO A 7 25.68 -27.56 0.47
N ASP A 8 26.54 -27.18 1.43
CA ASP A 8 26.41 -25.98 2.26
C ASP A 8 26.07 -24.78 1.36
N PHE A 9 24.89 -24.19 1.54
CA PHE A 9 24.54 -22.93 0.89
C PHE A 9 25.30 -21.79 1.60
N PRO A 10 26.13 -21.00 0.90
CA PRO A 10 26.82 -19.88 1.51
C PRO A 10 25.80 -18.85 1.99
N LEU A 11 25.84 -18.54 3.28
CA LEU A 11 25.28 -17.33 3.87
C LEU A 11 26.12 -16.14 3.41
N GLU A 12 25.96 -15.69 2.17
CA GLU A 12 26.55 -14.43 1.74
C GLU A 12 25.63 -13.69 0.76
N GLY A 13 25.31 -12.46 1.14
CA GLY A 13 24.22 -11.67 0.60
C GLY A 13 24.31 -11.45 -0.90
N ASN A 14 23.23 -11.78 -1.59
CA ASN A 14 22.89 -11.23 -2.90
C ASN A 14 21.37 -11.01 -2.91
N PRO A 15 20.86 -9.76 -2.98
CA PRO A 15 19.43 -9.56 -3.13
C PRO A 15 19.03 -10.12 -4.49
N LEU A 16 18.03 -11.00 -4.50
CA LEU A 16 17.43 -11.57 -5.69
C LEU A 16 16.71 -10.47 -6.50
N PHE A 17 17.50 -9.61 -7.16
CA PHE A 17 17.05 -8.57 -8.08
C PHE A 17 16.74 -9.22 -9.43
N GLY A 18 15.67 -10.02 -9.46
CA GLY A 18 15.27 -10.80 -10.63
C GLY A 18 13.77 -10.71 -10.88
N ARG A 19 13.39 -9.85 -11.84
CA ARG A 19 12.18 -9.93 -12.70
C ARG A 19 10.92 -9.09 -12.39
N TYR A 20 10.97 -8.05 -11.57
CA TYR A 20 9.92 -7.03 -11.54
C TYR A 20 10.50 -5.65 -11.86
N PRO A 21 9.99 -4.90 -12.86
CA PRO A 21 10.54 -3.60 -13.24
C PRO A 21 10.27 -2.48 -12.22
N PHE A 22 9.73 -2.79 -11.04
CA PHE A 22 9.62 -1.85 -9.94
C PHE A 22 10.91 -1.88 -9.13
N ILE A 23 11.89 -1.07 -9.56
CA ILE A 23 13.02 -0.70 -8.71
C ILE A 23 12.45 0.24 -7.63
N PHE A 24 11.86 -0.35 -6.59
CA PHE A 24 11.66 0.40 -5.36
C PHE A 24 13.05 0.76 -4.86
N SER A 25 13.35 2.06 -4.79
CA SER A 25 14.51 2.54 -4.05
C SER A 25 14.24 2.17 -2.60
N ALA A 26 14.71 1.00 -2.18
CA ALA A 26 14.55 0.51 -0.83
C ALA A 26 15.38 1.43 0.07
N SER A 27 14.73 2.45 0.62
CA SER A 27 15.15 2.99 1.91
C SER A 27 15.24 1.79 2.85
N ASP A 28 16.44 1.49 3.36
CA ASP A 28 16.69 0.36 4.28
C ASP A 28 15.80 0.43 5.54
N THR A 29 15.25 1.61 5.83
CA THR A 29 14.30 1.82 6.92
C THR A 29 12.88 2.01 6.37
N PRO A 30 11.89 1.21 6.80
CA PRO A 30 10.49 1.43 6.48
C PRO A 30 10.02 2.77 7.06
N VAL A 31 9.26 3.55 6.29
CA VAL A 31 8.67 4.80 6.77
C VAL A 31 7.35 4.49 7.46
N ILE A 32 7.16 5.07 8.65
CA ILE A 32 5.88 5.01 9.36
C ILE A 32 5.14 6.31 9.09
N PHE A 33 4.04 6.23 8.35
CA PHE A 33 3.22 7.38 8.02
C PHE A 33 2.46 7.88 9.24
N SER A 34 2.47 9.19 9.46
CA SER A 34 1.75 9.83 10.56
C SER A 34 0.24 9.59 10.42
N ILE A 35 -0.45 9.59 11.56
CA ILE A 35 -1.91 9.46 11.60
C ILE A 35 -2.53 10.71 10.98
N SER A 36 -3.36 10.53 9.96
CA SER A 36 -4.14 11.60 9.32
C SER A 36 -5.63 11.26 9.31
N ALA A 37 -6.46 12.29 9.19
CA ALA A 37 -7.89 12.11 8.91
C ALA A 37 -8.08 11.77 7.43
N ALA A 38 -9.21 11.11 7.11
CA ALA A 38 -9.58 10.92 5.71
C ALA A 38 -9.94 12.28 5.10
N PRO A 39 -9.40 12.61 3.92
CA PRO A 39 -9.70 13.86 3.26
C PRO A 39 -11.15 13.78 2.76
N MET A 40 -12.05 14.53 3.39
CA MET A 40 -13.47 14.53 3.05
C MET A 40 -13.81 15.79 2.25
N PRO A 41 -14.62 15.69 1.18
CA PRO A 41 -15.11 16.86 0.49
C PRO A 41 -16.08 17.65 1.39
N SER A 42 -16.08 18.97 1.26
CA SER A 42 -16.89 19.88 2.10
C SER A 42 -18.40 19.63 1.98
N ASP A 43 -18.84 19.12 0.82
CA ASP A 43 -20.25 18.87 0.50
C ASP A 43 -20.65 17.38 0.63
N CYS A 44 -19.88 16.58 1.39
CA CYS A 44 -20.19 15.16 1.53
C CYS A 44 -21.44 14.92 2.39
N GLU A 45 -22.50 14.32 1.83
CA GLU A 45 -23.71 13.94 2.57
C GLU A 45 -23.48 12.78 3.55
N PHE A 46 -22.39 12.02 3.38
CA PHE A 46 -22.05 10.87 4.20
C PHE A 46 -20.75 11.09 4.98
N SER A 47 -20.63 10.50 6.17
CA SER A 47 -19.40 10.57 6.97
C SER A 47 -18.33 9.56 6.54
N PHE A 48 -18.43 8.99 5.33
CA PHE A 48 -17.49 8.02 4.78
C PHE A 48 -17.04 8.44 3.37
N PHE A 49 -15.83 8.03 3.02
CA PHE A 49 -15.22 8.32 1.72
C PHE A 49 -15.75 7.32 0.68
N ASP A 50 -16.37 7.83 -0.39
CA ASP A 50 -16.85 7.00 -1.50
C ASP A 50 -15.97 7.21 -2.74
N PRO A 51 -15.08 6.26 -3.09
CA PRO A 51 -14.23 6.38 -4.29
C PRO A 51 -15.01 6.39 -5.62
N ASN A 52 -16.33 6.16 -5.62
CA ASN A 52 -17.18 6.30 -6.81
C ASN A 52 -17.76 7.71 -6.96
N ASP A 53 -17.71 8.54 -5.92
CA ASP A 53 -18.19 9.91 -5.96
C ASP A 53 -17.18 10.84 -6.64
N ALA A 54 -17.66 11.78 -7.45
CA ALA A 54 -16.81 12.67 -8.25
C ALA A 54 -15.91 13.55 -7.37
N SER A 55 -16.43 14.06 -6.25
CA SER A 55 -15.65 14.92 -5.33
C SER A 55 -14.60 14.12 -4.58
N CYS A 56 -14.91 12.88 -4.19
CA CYS A 56 -13.93 11.98 -3.58
C CYS A 56 -12.85 11.55 -4.58
N GLN A 57 -13.20 11.30 -5.85
CA GLN A 57 -12.22 11.00 -6.89
C GLN A 57 -11.26 12.15 -7.14
N GLU A 58 -11.75 13.39 -7.15
CA GLU A 58 -10.88 14.57 -7.29
C GLU A 58 -9.82 14.60 -6.19
N ILE A 59 -10.21 14.32 -4.94
CA ILE A 59 -9.29 14.21 -3.81
C ILE A 59 -8.32 13.02 -3.97
N LEU A 60 -8.80 11.87 -4.43
CA LEU A 60 -7.98 10.67 -4.59
C LEU A 60 -6.86 10.87 -5.63
N PHE A 61 -7.19 11.54 -6.73
CA PHE A 61 -6.26 11.82 -7.82
C PHE A 61 -5.48 13.13 -7.65
N ASP A 62 -5.82 13.97 -6.67
CA ASP A 62 -5.06 15.20 -6.38
C ASP A 62 -3.65 14.84 -5.88
N PRO A 63 -2.58 15.30 -6.56
CA PRO A 63 -1.20 15.09 -6.10
C PRO A 63 -0.89 15.74 -4.73
N LYS A 64 -1.74 16.66 -4.25
CA LYS A 64 -1.61 17.26 -2.91
C LYS A 64 -2.04 16.32 -1.80
N THR A 65 -2.87 15.32 -2.10
CA THR A 65 -3.30 14.33 -1.11
C THR A 65 -2.12 13.46 -0.70
N SER A 66 -1.85 13.44 0.59
CA SER A 66 -0.71 12.74 1.18
C SER A 66 -0.97 11.24 1.30
N VAL A 67 0.10 10.45 1.38
CA VAL A 67 -0.01 9.00 1.59
C VAL A 67 -0.71 8.67 2.93
N SER A 68 -0.48 9.45 3.98
CA SER A 68 -1.17 9.31 5.28
C SER A 68 -2.69 9.46 5.19
N GLU A 69 -3.17 10.36 4.32
CA GLU A 69 -4.59 10.58 4.04
C GLU A 69 -5.18 9.41 3.25
N LEU A 70 -4.44 8.87 2.27
CA LEU A 70 -4.86 7.67 1.54
C LEU A 70 -4.97 6.45 2.47
N PHE A 71 -4.04 6.28 3.40
CA PHE A 71 -4.17 5.27 4.46
C PHE A 71 -5.40 5.51 5.35
N ALA A 72 -5.75 6.77 5.62
CA ALA A 72 -6.96 7.09 6.37
C ALA A 72 -8.24 6.63 5.66
N ILE A 73 -8.28 6.70 4.33
CA ILE A 73 -9.38 6.15 3.53
C ILE A 73 -9.42 4.62 3.68
N LEU A 74 -8.29 3.93 3.53
CA LEU A 74 -8.19 2.47 3.68
C LEU A 74 -8.64 1.99 5.08
N ARG A 75 -8.39 2.79 6.12
CA ARG A 75 -8.84 2.50 7.50
C ARG A 75 -10.35 2.46 7.68
N GLN A 76 -11.11 3.19 6.86
CA GLN A 76 -12.57 3.25 7.00
C GLN A 76 -13.25 1.91 6.71
N TRP A 77 -12.60 1.02 5.96
CA TRP A 77 -13.07 -0.35 5.71
C TRP A 77 -14.46 -0.45 5.05
N VAL A 78 -14.92 0.57 4.32
CA VAL A 78 -16.23 0.52 3.66
C VAL A 78 -16.18 -0.32 2.37
N PRO A 79 -17.27 -0.98 1.94
CA PRO A 79 -17.28 -1.85 0.76
C PRO A 79 -16.74 -1.17 -0.51
N GLN A 80 -17.07 0.11 -0.72
CA GLN A 80 -16.66 0.90 -1.87
C GLN A 80 -15.14 1.09 -1.91
N VAL A 81 -14.53 1.36 -0.74
CA VAL A 81 -13.07 1.48 -0.58
C VAL A 81 -12.37 0.15 -0.81
N GLN A 82 -12.96 -0.96 -0.32
CA GLN A 82 -12.39 -2.29 -0.53
C GLN A 82 -12.42 -2.70 -2.01
N GLN A 83 -13.50 -2.38 -2.73
CA GLN A 83 -13.63 -2.68 -4.17
C GLN A 83 -12.67 -1.88 -5.04
N ASN A 84 -12.28 -0.68 -4.61
CA ASN A 84 -11.38 0.23 -5.34
C ASN A 84 -9.96 0.28 -4.74
N ILE A 85 -9.58 -0.75 -3.97
CA ILE A 85 -8.28 -0.77 -3.28
C ILE A 85 -7.09 -0.80 -4.24
N ASP A 86 -7.31 -1.30 -5.46
CA ASP A 86 -6.35 -1.27 -6.56
C ASP A 86 -6.05 0.17 -7.00
N ILE A 87 -7.08 1.01 -7.17
CA ILE A 87 -6.93 2.42 -7.54
C ILE A 87 -6.23 3.18 -6.41
N ILE A 88 -6.72 3.03 -5.18
CA ILE A 88 -6.16 3.71 -4.00
C ILE A 88 -4.71 3.27 -3.75
N GLY A 89 -4.44 1.97 -3.86
CA GLY A 89 -3.10 1.41 -3.70
C GLY A 89 -2.13 1.89 -4.78
N ASN A 90 -2.56 1.97 -6.04
CA ASN A 90 -1.75 2.53 -7.11
C ASN A 90 -1.42 4.01 -6.86
N GLU A 91 -2.37 4.79 -6.35
CA GLU A 91 -2.15 6.20 -5.99
C GLU A 91 -1.14 6.35 -4.84
N ILE A 92 -1.17 5.44 -3.85
CA ILE A 92 -0.16 5.36 -2.79
C ILE A 92 1.23 5.04 -3.36
N LEU A 93 1.34 4.05 -4.25
CA LEU A 93 2.60 3.65 -4.87
C LEU A 93 3.18 4.74 -5.78
N LYS A 94 2.33 5.43 -6.56
CA LYS A 94 2.74 6.55 -7.42
C LYS A 94 3.34 7.71 -6.63
N ARG A 95 2.89 7.92 -5.39
CA ARG A 95 3.40 8.95 -4.47
C ARG A 95 4.72 8.56 -3.78
N GLY A 96 5.28 7.39 -4.11
CA GLY A 96 6.58 6.93 -3.61
C GLY A 96 6.52 6.12 -2.33
N CYS A 97 5.32 5.64 -1.92
CA CYS A 97 5.21 4.71 -0.81
C CYS A 97 5.90 3.39 -1.14
N ASN A 98 6.76 2.93 -0.24
CA ASN A 98 7.38 1.63 -0.31
C ASN A 98 6.39 0.55 0.16
N VAL A 99 6.54 -0.67 -0.33
CA VAL A 99 5.74 -1.84 0.10
C VAL A 99 5.93 -2.16 1.59
N ASN A 100 7.07 -1.77 2.16
CA ASN A 100 7.40 -1.95 3.57
C ASN A 100 6.92 -0.81 4.46
N ASP A 101 6.40 0.28 3.89
CA ASP A 101 5.93 1.39 4.69
C ASP A 101 4.66 1.02 5.45
N ARG A 102 4.51 1.61 6.63
CA ARG A 102 3.50 1.23 7.61
C ARG A 102 2.61 2.41 7.93
N ASP A 103 1.33 2.11 8.12
CA ASP A 103 0.39 3.06 8.70
C ASP A 103 0.68 3.23 10.20
N GLY A 104 0.94 4.45 10.66
CA GLY A 104 1.28 4.72 12.06
C GLY A 104 0.17 4.43 13.06
N LEU A 105 -1.09 4.26 12.64
CA LEU A 105 -2.18 3.88 13.54
C LEU A 105 -2.31 2.37 13.73
N THR A 106 -2.33 1.61 12.64
CA THR A 106 -2.62 0.18 12.66
C THR A 106 -1.37 -0.69 12.57
N ASP A 107 -0.24 -0.06 12.27
CA ASP A 107 1.04 -0.71 11.96
C ASP A 107 0.92 -1.67 10.76
N MET A 108 -0.09 -1.50 9.90
CA MET A 108 -0.33 -2.31 8.72
C MET A 108 0.35 -1.70 7.49
N THR A 109 0.97 -2.53 6.65
CA THR A 109 1.47 -2.11 5.34
C THR A 109 0.34 -2.07 4.29
N LEU A 110 0.59 -1.47 3.13
CA LEU A 110 -0.35 -1.50 2.00
C LEU A 110 -0.75 -2.94 1.65
N LEU A 111 0.20 -3.88 1.67
CA LEU A 111 -0.06 -5.30 1.40
C LEU A 111 -1.04 -5.91 2.42
N HIS A 112 -0.95 -5.55 3.69
CA HIS A 112 -1.91 -6.03 4.68
C HIS A 112 -3.33 -5.53 4.36
N TYR A 113 -3.47 -4.27 3.95
CA TYR A 113 -4.77 -3.72 3.54
C TYR A 113 -5.32 -4.43 2.29
N THR A 114 -4.50 -4.68 1.26
CA THR A 114 -4.93 -5.40 0.05
C THR A 114 -5.35 -6.84 0.34
N CYS A 115 -4.58 -7.55 1.18
CA CYS A 115 -4.95 -8.89 1.63
C CYS A 115 -6.26 -8.89 2.43
N LYS A 116 -6.42 -7.93 3.34
CA LYS A 116 -7.63 -7.83 4.18
C LYS A 116 -8.87 -7.57 3.31
N SER A 117 -8.74 -6.83 2.21
CA SER A 117 -9.87 -6.47 1.33
C SER A 117 -10.24 -7.60 0.35
N GLY A 118 -9.57 -8.76 0.42
CA GLY A 118 -9.90 -9.92 -0.40
C GLY A 118 -9.62 -9.68 -1.89
N ALA A 119 -8.37 -9.36 -2.21
CA ALA A 119 -7.83 -9.09 -3.54
C ALA A 119 -8.63 -9.70 -4.71
N HIS A 120 -9.49 -8.90 -5.32
CA HIS A 120 -9.82 -9.07 -6.73
C HIS A 120 -8.66 -8.48 -7.55
N GLY A 121 -7.57 -9.23 -7.74
CA GLY A 121 -6.60 -8.92 -8.81
C GLY A 121 -5.11 -8.70 -8.48
N ILE A 122 -4.59 -9.11 -7.31
CA ILE A 122 -3.12 -9.21 -7.12
C ILE A 122 -2.77 -10.68 -6.86
N VAL A 123 -2.33 -11.38 -7.91
CA VAL A 123 -1.63 -12.68 -7.90
C VAL A 123 -0.40 -12.58 -8.79
#